data_AF-A0A7S1XBB4-F1
#
_entry.id   AF-A0A7S1XBB4-F1
#
_cell.length_a   1.000
_cell.length_b   1.000
_cell.length_c   1.000
_cell.angle_alpha   90.00
_cell.angle_beta   90.00
_cell.angle_gamma   90.00
#
_symmetry.space_group_name_H-M   'P 1'
#
loop_
_entity.id
_entity.type
_entity.pdbx_description
1 polymer ?
#
loop_
_entity_poly.entity_id
_entity_poly.type
_entity_poly.pdbx_seq_one_letter_code
_entity_poly.pdbx_strand_id
1 'polypeptide(L)'
;GRVFIAPYDDPFTIAGQGTIGSEIVSQIGNLDTLDAVFVAIGGGGLIAGIAAILKELKPSIKVIGVEPSGANAMAQSLAAGRRVNLSKVDAFADGVAVKQVGMETFRLCQELVDGVILVDNSAISAAIKDVFNETRSILEPAGAVSLAGAKAWLKREGLKETKVVAVTSGANINFDRLRVVSELADIGAKTEIMLASTIPEQPGSFQKFVEVVSESHMSTEFTEFKYRYCATSAAQILYSVSVNNEFNIQDLVERLNEQEMPTTDCSGLDAAVVHLRHMVGGRPRSFTGALPDEKVFTVVFPERPGSLLYFLDVFKGINITMFHYRKSGNTKTELLLGMQVAEEQREAFDAQVEEVTENGFDVQLLDEKTQEVFNMFIK
;
A
#
# COMPACT_ATOMS: atom_id res chain seq x y z
N GLY A 1 4.86 45.57 -14.65
CA GLY A 1 6.09 44.76 -14.72
C GLY A 1 6.56 44.41 -13.33
N ARG A 2 6.04 43.33 -12.75
CA ARG A 2 6.67 42.70 -11.57
C ARG A 2 7.74 41.72 -12.09
N VAL A 3 8.82 41.55 -11.34
CA VAL A 3 9.86 40.56 -11.66
C VAL A 3 9.28 39.16 -11.46
N PHE A 4 9.44 38.29 -12.45
CA PHE A 4 9.08 36.88 -12.34
C PHE A 4 10.21 36.13 -11.65
N ILE A 5 9.88 35.36 -10.61
CA ILE A 5 10.85 34.53 -9.88
C ILE A 5 10.64 33.09 -10.33
N ALA A 6 11.62 32.54 -11.05
CA ALA A 6 11.50 31.20 -11.60
C ALA A 6 11.63 30.15 -10.49
N PRO A 7 10.79 29.11 -10.48
CA PRO A 7 10.82 28.06 -9.46
C PRO A 7 12.06 27.15 -9.57
N TYR A 8 12.76 27.13 -10.71
CA TYR A 8 13.95 26.30 -10.91
C TYR A 8 14.88 26.76 -12.04
N ASP A 9 14.36 27.32 -13.15
CA ASP A 9 15.15 27.65 -14.35
C ASP A 9 15.75 29.06 -14.29
N ASP A 10 16.50 29.32 -13.21
CA ASP A 10 17.23 30.57 -13.00
C ASP A 10 18.57 30.27 -12.29
N PRO A 11 19.70 30.86 -12.74
CA PRO A 11 21.01 30.58 -12.15
C PRO A 11 21.10 30.88 -10.64
N PHE A 12 20.41 31.90 -10.14
CA PHE A 12 20.41 32.22 -8.70
C PHE A 12 19.52 31.26 -7.93
N THR A 13 18.39 30.83 -8.49
CA THR A 13 17.58 29.77 -7.90
C THR A 13 18.39 28.47 -7.79
N ILE A 14 19.12 28.08 -8.85
CA ILE A 14 19.97 26.88 -8.87
C ILE A 14 21.12 26.99 -7.86
N ALA A 15 21.84 28.11 -7.85
CA ALA A 15 22.93 28.35 -6.89
C ALA A 15 22.42 28.32 -5.44
N GLY A 16 21.24 28.88 -5.19
CA GLY A 16 20.57 28.81 -3.89
C GLY A 16 20.26 27.38 -3.47
N GLN A 17 19.80 26.51 -4.38
CA GLN A 17 19.60 25.09 -4.05
C GLN A 17 20.93 24.35 -3.80
N GLY A 18 22.02 24.78 -4.45
CA GLY A 18 23.35 24.22 -4.29
C GLY A 18 23.92 24.34 -2.87
N THR A 19 23.39 25.24 -2.03
CA THR A 19 23.82 25.32 -0.62
C THR A 19 23.57 24.02 0.14
N ILE A 20 22.55 23.24 -0.24
CA ILE A 20 22.30 21.90 0.29
C ILE A 20 23.47 20.96 -0.02
N GLY A 21 24.09 21.08 -1.20
CA GLY A 21 25.31 20.35 -1.55
C GLY A 21 26.47 20.68 -0.61
N SER A 22 26.64 21.96 -0.28
CA SER A 22 27.65 22.41 0.68
C SER A 22 27.39 21.88 2.10
N GLU A 23 26.12 21.85 2.53
CA GLU A 23 25.73 21.29 3.82
C GLU A 23 25.99 19.78 3.90
N ILE A 24 25.64 19.02 2.85
CA ILE A 24 25.96 17.59 2.73
C ILE A 24 27.46 17.35 2.91
N VAL A 25 28.29 18.13 2.20
CA VAL A 25 29.75 18.02 2.31
C VAL A 25 30.23 18.28 3.74
N SER A 26 29.73 19.35 4.35
CA SER A 26 30.09 19.73 5.73
C SER A 26 29.67 18.67 6.76
N GLN A 27 28.49 18.07 6.60
CA GLN A 27 27.93 17.10 7.54
C GLN A 27 28.54 15.71 7.39
N ILE A 28 28.92 15.31 6.17
CA ILE A 28 29.58 14.03 5.90
C ILE A 28 31.02 14.02 6.42
N GLY A 29 31.70 15.17 6.35
CA GLY A 29 33.07 15.38 6.84
C GLY A 29 34.15 14.73 5.97
N ASN A 30 34.01 13.44 5.66
CA ASN A 30 34.90 12.71 4.75
C ASN A 30 34.16 12.26 3.47
N LEU A 31 34.35 13.00 2.39
CA LEU A 31 33.73 12.73 1.09
C LEU A 31 34.18 11.42 0.44
N ASP A 32 35.34 10.86 0.80
CA ASP A 32 35.75 9.55 0.30
C ASP A 32 34.87 8.41 0.82
N THR A 33 34.08 8.69 1.86
CA THR A 33 33.10 7.72 2.39
C THR A 33 31.75 7.80 1.71
N LEU A 34 31.46 8.82 0.89
CA LEU A 34 30.14 9.03 0.28
C LEU A 34 30.13 8.50 -1.15
N ASP A 35 29.27 7.53 -1.43
CA ASP A 35 29.22 6.89 -2.75
C ASP A 35 28.21 7.56 -3.68
N ALA A 36 27.03 7.94 -3.15
CA ALA A 36 25.96 8.49 -3.95
C ALA A 36 25.04 9.46 -3.20
N VAL A 37 24.50 10.44 -3.92
CA VAL A 37 23.46 11.37 -3.46
C VAL A 37 22.25 11.27 -4.40
N PHE A 38 21.09 10.99 -3.82
CA PHE A 38 19.81 10.86 -4.50
C PHE A 38 18.99 12.13 -4.31
N VAL A 39 18.51 12.68 -5.43
CA VAL A 39 17.77 13.94 -5.43
C VAL A 39 16.53 13.82 -6.32
N ALA A 40 15.37 14.12 -5.75
CA ALA A 40 14.10 14.20 -6.46
C ALA A 40 14.16 15.29 -7.56
N ILE A 41 13.62 14.97 -8.73
CA ILE A 41 13.63 15.89 -9.87
C ILE A 41 12.20 16.29 -10.24
N GLY A 42 11.90 17.58 -10.11
CA GLY A 42 10.81 18.23 -10.82
C GLY A 42 11.36 18.98 -12.03
N GLY A 43 11.58 20.28 -11.89
CA GLY A 43 12.20 21.10 -12.95
C GLY A 43 13.72 20.99 -13.04
N GLY A 44 14.36 20.32 -12.07
CA GLY A 44 15.81 20.06 -12.04
C GLY A 44 16.66 21.06 -11.26
N GLY A 45 16.08 22.11 -10.68
CA GLY A 45 16.85 23.16 -9.97
C GLY A 45 17.66 22.63 -8.77
N LEU A 46 17.03 21.78 -7.95
CA LEU A 46 17.64 21.18 -6.78
C LEU A 46 18.84 20.29 -7.13
N ILE A 47 18.63 19.31 -8.01
CA ILE A 47 19.69 18.39 -8.41
C ILE A 47 20.81 19.12 -9.15
N ALA A 48 20.50 20.10 -10.00
CA ALA A 48 21.51 20.86 -10.73
C ALA A 48 22.43 21.62 -9.76
N GLY A 49 21.86 22.28 -8.75
CA GLY A 49 22.63 22.99 -7.72
C GLY A 49 23.50 22.05 -6.89
N ILE A 50 22.92 20.95 -6.39
CA ILE A 50 23.65 19.96 -5.59
C ILE A 50 24.76 19.29 -6.42
N ALA A 51 24.47 18.91 -7.66
CA ALA A 51 25.43 18.28 -8.55
C ALA A 51 26.62 19.19 -8.86
N ALA A 52 26.38 20.49 -9.08
CA ALA A 52 27.45 21.45 -9.34
C ALA A 52 28.46 21.50 -8.19
N ILE A 53 28.00 21.55 -6.94
CA ILE A 53 28.89 21.55 -5.77
C ILE A 53 29.62 20.21 -5.59
N LEU A 54 28.90 19.10 -5.66
CA LEU A 54 29.49 17.78 -5.42
C LEU A 54 30.49 17.39 -6.50
N LYS A 55 30.19 17.66 -7.79
CA LYS A 55 31.07 17.31 -8.90
C LYS A 55 32.32 18.20 -8.94
N GLU A 56 32.24 19.45 -8.50
CA GLU A 56 33.42 20.31 -8.37
C GLU A 56 34.37 19.80 -7.27
N LEU A 57 33.83 19.39 -6.11
CA LEU A 57 34.63 18.98 -4.97
C LEU A 57 35.13 17.54 -5.06
N LYS A 58 34.28 16.62 -5.55
CA LYS A 58 34.56 15.18 -5.62
C LYS A 58 33.78 14.54 -6.78
N PRO A 59 34.32 14.58 -8.01
CA PRO A 59 33.66 14.05 -9.21
C PRO A 59 33.21 12.58 -9.12
N SER A 60 33.86 11.78 -8.27
CA SER A 60 33.58 10.35 -8.10
C SER A 60 32.28 10.06 -7.34
N ILE A 61 31.71 11.03 -6.60
CA ILE A 61 30.40 10.86 -5.96
C ILE A 61 29.34 10.78 -7.05
N LYS A 62 28.50 9.75 -7.02
CA LYS A 62 27.36 9.65 -7.94
C LYS A 62 26.25 10.60 -7.51
N VAL A 63 25.76 11.43 -8.43
CA VAL A 63 24.56 12.24 -8.23
C VAL A 63 23.47 11.63 -9.08
N ILE A 64 22.48 11.04 -8.42
CA ILE A 64 21.43 10.26 -9.06
C ILE A 64 20.10 10.98 -8.91
N GLY A 65 19.49 11.29 -10.05
CA GLY A 65 18.14 11.81 -10.12
C GLY A 65 17.11 10.75 -9.77
N VAL A 66 16.00 11.17 -9.16
CA VAL A 66 14.85 10.29 -8.96
C VAL A 66 13.57 11.00 -9.41
N GLU A 67 12.79 10.34 -10.27
CA GLU A 67 11.51 10.84 -10.77
C GLU A 67 10.40 9.81 -10.55
N PRO A 68 9.15 10.24 -10.29
CA PRO A 68 8.00 9.35 -10.41
C PRO A 68 7.85 8.84 -11.85
N SER A 69 7.45 7.59 -12.01
CA SER A 69 7.25 6.97 -13.33
C SER A 69 6.20 7.72 -14.17
N GLY A 70 5.20 8.33 -13.51
CA GLY A 70 4.19 9.17 -14.14
C GLY A 70 4.61 10.64 -14.37
N ALA A 71 5.81 11.05 -13.95
CA ALA A 71 6.30 12.43 -14.00
C ALA A 71 7.81 12.49 -14.30
N ASN A 72 8.25 11.83 -15.39
CA ASN A 72 9.66 11.56 -15.69
C ASN A 72 10.25 12.43 -16.81
N ALA A 73 10.04 13.76 -16.74
CA ALA A 73 10.41 14.67 -17.82
C ALA A 73 11.93 14.77 -18.01
N MET A 74 12.72 14.73 -16.94
CA MET A 74 14.18 14.79 -17.02
C MET A 74 14.75 13.51 -17.62
N ALA A 75 14.31 12.34 -17.16
CA ALA A 75 14.75 11.05 -17.69
C ALA A 75 14.50 10.96 -19.20
N GLN A 76 13.29 11.34 -19.66
CA GLN A 76 12.98 11.36 -21.09
C GLN A 76 13.80 12.40 -21.85
N SER A 77 14.06 13.57 -21.25
CA SER A 77 14.86 14.62 -21.88
C SER A 77 16.33 14.22 -22.05
N LEU A 78 16.91 13.60 -21.02
CA LEU A 78 18.29 13.11 -21.03
C LEU A 78 18.45 12.00 -22.08
N ALA A 79 17.52 11.04 -22.11
CA ALA A 79 17.52 9.97 -23.10
C ALA A 79 17.38 10.49 -24.54
N ALA A 80 16.59 11.55 -24.75
CA ALA A 80 16.40 12.17 -26.06
C ALA A 80 17.52 13.16 -26.44
N GLY A 81 18.43 13.52 -25.53
CA GLY A 81 19.42 14.58 -25.72
C GLY A 81 18.82 15.98 -25.92
N ARG A 82 17.53 16.16 -25.63
CA ARG A 82 16.80 17.43 -25.76
C ARG A 82 15.62 17.47 -24.80
N ARG A 83 15.20 18.67 -24.38
CA ARG A 83 14.02 18.82 -23.52
C ARG A 83 12.76 18.24 -24.18
N VAL A 84 12.13 17.31 -23.48
CA VAL A 84 10.85 16.70 -23.84
C VAL A 84 9.74 17.38 -23.04
N ASN A 85 8.59 17.57 -23.68
CA ASN A 85 7.38 18.04 -23.01
C ASN A 85 6.40 16.88 -22.89
N LEU A 86 6.09 16.48 -21.67
CA LEU A 86 5.16 15.40 -21.38
C LEU A 86 3.73 15.81 -21.72
N SER A 87 2.98 14.91 -22.36
CA SER A 87 1.57 15.13 -22.68
C SER A 87 0.69 15.13 -21.42
N LYS A 88 1.04 14.30 -20.44
CA LYS A 88 0.38 14.12 -19.15
C LYS A 88 1.41 13.88 -18.06
N VAL A 89 1.04 14.24 -16.83
CA VAL A 89 1.88 14.08 -15.64
C VAL A 89 0.97 13.62 -14.50
N ASP A 90 1.41 12.59 -13.79
CA ASP A 90 0.79 12.17 -12.53
C ASP A 90 1.08 13.21 -11.43
N ALA A 91 0.04 13.61 -10.70
CA ALA A 91 0.09 14.62 -9.65
C ALA A 91 0.16 14.03 -8.24
N PHE A 92 0.43 12.73 -8.10
CA PHE A 92 0.66 12.10 -6.79
C PHE A 92 1.77 12.82 -6.02
N ALA A 93 2.93 13.02 -6.66
CA ALA A 93 4.03 13.84 -6.17
C ALA A 93 4.05 15.19 -6.91
N ASP A 94 3.16 16.07 -6.49
CA ASP A 94 2.90 17.39 -7.10
C ASP A 94 4.12 18.31 -7.16
N GLY A 95 4.97 18.32 -6.12
CA GLY A 95 6.22 19.09 -6.10
C GLY A 95 7.22 18.71 -7.23
N VAL A 96 7.07 17.52 -7.81
CA VAL A 96 7.89 17.04 -8.95
C VAL A 96 7.07 16.79 -10.21
N ALA A 97 5.78 17.16 -10.23
CA ALA A 97 4.87 16.98 -11.36
C ALA A 97 5.12 18.02 -12.47
N VAL A 98 6.30 18.00 -13.08
CA VAL A 98 6.73 18.96 -14.10
C VAL A 98 6.64 18.37 -15.51
N LYS A 99 5.94 19.07 -16.42
CA LYS A 99 5.77 18.64 -17.83
C LYS A 99 7.03 18.76 -18.67
N GLN A 100 7.82 19.81 -18.43
CA GLN A 100 9.04 20.09 -19.17
C GLN A 100 10.06 20.71 -18.22
N VAL A 101 11.27 20.17 -18.22
CA VAL A 101 12.36 20.62 -17.36
C VAL A 101 12.91 22.00 -17.77
N GLY A 102 13.62 22.64 -16.85
CA GLY A 102 14.32 23.90 -17.13
C GLY A 102 15.38 23.73 -18.23
N MET A 103 15.67 24.82 -18.95
CA MET A 103 16.70 24.86 -19.97
C MET A 103 18.09 24.72 -19.37
N GLU A 104 18.38 25.52 -18.34
CA GLU A 104 19.69 25.52 -17.70
C GLU A 104 19.86 24.29 -16.81
N THR A 105 18.79 23.89 -16.11
CA THR A 105 18.82 22.67 -15.29
C THR A 105 19.02 21.42 -16.14
N PHE A 106 18.43 21.35 -17.34
CA PHE A 106 18.68 20.26 -18.28
C PHE A 106 20.14 20.21 -18.75
N ARG A 107 20.72 21.35 -19.14
CA ARG A 107 22.12 21.44 -19.55
C ARG A 107 23.05 20.93 -18.44
N LEU A 108 22.84 21.40 -17.21
CA LEU A 108 23.62 20.95 -16.05
C LEU A 108 23.41 19.47 -15.74
N CYS A 109 22.19 18.95 -15.86
CA CYS A 109 21.94 17.52 -15.65
C CYS A 109 22.62 16.65 -16.72
N GLN A 110 22.71 17.09 -17.98
CA GLN A 110 23.46 16.37 -19.01
C GLN A 110 24.96 16.27 -18.69
N GLU A 111 25.52 17.30 -18.05
CA GLU A 111 26.94 17.39 -17.73
C GLU A 111 27.31 16.70 -16.42
N LEU A 112 26.43 16.76 -15.41
CA LEU A 112 26.80 16.49 -14.02
C LEU A 112 26.06 15.32 -13.36
N VAL A 113 24.92 14.86 -13.89
CA VAL A 113 24.09 13.82 -13.25
C VAL A 113 24.43 12.44 -13.84
N ASP A 114 24.69 11.46 -12.97
CA ASP A 114 25.17 10.13 -13.38
C ASP A 114 24.05 9.20 -13.86
N GLY A 115 22.78 9.56 -13.61
CA GLY A 115 21.62 8.82 -14.08
C GLY A 115 20.34 9.22 -13.38
N VAL A 116 19.21 8.69 -13.85
CA VAL A 116 17.89 8.90 -13.25
C VAL A 116 17.23 7.55 -12.97
N ILE A 117 16.62 7.42 -11.79
CA ILE A 117 15.85 6.26 -11.38
C ILE A 117 14.37 6.64 -11.37
N LEU A 118 13.53 5.72 -11.86
CA LEU A 118 12.09 5.85 -11.81
C LEU A 118 11.51 5.04 -10.66
N VAL A 119 10.56 5.63 -9.95
CA VAL A 119 9.82 4.97 -8.87
C VAL A 119 8.32 5.12 -9.07
N ASP A 120 7.53 4.17 -8.58
CA ASP A 120 6.07 4.26 -8.60
C ASP A 120 5.51 4.86 -7.29
N ASN A 121 4.22 5.15 -7.26
CA ASN A 121 3.55 5.78 -6.12
C ASN A 121 3.54 4.87 -4.88
N SER A 122 3.58 3.55 -5.07
CA SER A 122 3.66 2.56 -4.00
C SER A 122 5.02 2.61 -3.32
N ALA A 123 6.12 2.69 -4.07
CA ALA A 123 7.47 2.85 -3.55
C ALA A 123 7.66 4.19 -2.83
N ILE A 124 7.09 5.28 -3.38
CA ILE A 124 7.09 6.60 -2.72
C ILE A 124 6.34 6.52 -1.37
N SER A 125 5.15 5.91 -1.35
CA SER A 125 4.37 5.75 -0.12
C SER A 125 5.09 4.89 0.93
N ALA A 126 5.74 3.81 0.51
CA ALA A 126 6.58 3.00 1.39
C ALA A 126 7.73 3.81 2.01
N ALA A 127 8.38 4.68 1.22
CA ALA A 127 9.43 5.57 1.73
C ALA A 127 8.91 6.61 2.74
N ILE A 128 7.69 7.13 2.58
CA ILE A 128 7.04 7.99 3.59
C ILE A 128 6.86 7.19 4.90
N LYS A 129 6.34 5.96 4.80
CA LYS A 129 6.13 5.07 5.95
C LYS A 129 7.43 4.77 6.69
N ASP A 130 8.52 4.53 5.96
CA ASP A 130 9.85 4.28 6.56
C ASP A 130 10.31 5.49 7.40
N VAL A 131 10.28 6.69 6.83
CA VAL A 131 10.72 7.92 7.52
C VAL A 131 9.86 8.20 8.75
N PHE A 132 8.54 7.97 8.66
CA PHE A 132 7.65 8.09 9.80
C PHE A 132 7.99 7.07 10.90
N ASN A 133 8.25 5.81 10.55
CA ASN A 133 8.56 4.78 11.52
C ASN A 133 9.92 5.03 12.21
N GLU A 134 10.91 5.52 11.48
CA GLU A 134 12.26 5.74 11.99
C GLU A 134 12.40 7.06 12.76
N THR A 135 11.87 8.16 12.22
CA THR A 135 12.12 9.51 12.76
C THR A 135 10.87 10.22 13.28
N ARG A 136 9.68 9.63 13.08
CA ARG A 136 8.37 10.27 13.34
C ARG A 136 8.12 11.55 12.52
N SER A 137 8.96 11.83 11.53
CA SER A 137 8.74 12.91 10.56
C SER A 137 7.76 12.45 9.49
N ILE A 138 6.92 13.37 9.01
CA ILE A 138 6.00 13.12 7.91
C ILE A 138 6.52 13.84 6.68
N LEU A 139 6.73 13.10 5.59
CA LEU A 139 7.10 13.66 4.29
C LEU A 139 5.88 13.77 3.39
N GLU A 140 5.91 14.76 2.50
CA GLU A 140 5.01 14.76 1.35
C GLU A 140 5.52 13.78 0.29
N PRO A 141 4.71 13.39 -0.71
CA PRO A 141 5.15 12.44 -1.72
C PRO A 141 6.42 12.86 -2.45
N ALA A 142 6.54 14.13 -2.88
CA ALA A 142 7.77 14.65 -3.49
C ALA A 142 8.99 14.55 -2.55
N GLY A 143 8.78 14.78 -1.25
CA GLY A 143 9.80 14.67 -0.22
C GLY A 143 10.37 13.27 -0.04
N ALA A 144 9.60 12.23 -0.34
CA ALA A 144 10.02 10.83 -0.19
C ALA A 144 10.60 10.21 -1.47
N VAL A 145 10.50 10.88 -2.62
CA VAL A 145 10.94 10.34 -3.93
C VAL A 145 12.42 9.91 -3.90
N SER A 146 13.31 10.76 -3.37
CA SER A 146 14.75 10.46 -3.31
C SER A 146 15.05 9.18 -2.52
N LEU A 147 14.36 8.96 -1.40
CA LEU A 147 14.55 7.78 -0.56
C LEU A 147 14.03 6.52 -1.26
N ALA A 148 12.86 6.60 -1.90
CA ALA A 148 12.34 5.49 -2.71
C ALA A 148 13.35 5.08 -3.79
N GLY A 149 13.93 6.06 -4.49
CA GLY A 149 14.96 5.81 -5.51
C GLY A 149 16.25 5.22 -4.94
N ALA A 150 16.72 5.71 -3.79
CA ALA A 150 17.90 5.18 -3.11
C ALA A 150 17.72 3.71 -2.73
N LYS A 151 16.57 3.36 -2.14
CA LYS A 151 16.23 1.96 -1.80
C LYS A 151 16.17 1.07 -3.03
N ALA A 152 15.52 1.54 -4.10
CA ALA A 152 15.44 0.80 -5.35
C ALA A 152 16.81 0.56 -5.98
N TRP A 153 17.69 1.57 -5.94
CA TRP A 153 19.06 1.49 -6.44
C TRP A 153 19.90 0.48 -5.66
N LEU A 154 19.94 0.59 -4.33
CA LEU A 154 20.71 -0.31 -3.46
C LEU A 154 20.30 -1.77 -3.68
N LYS A 155 18.99 -2.01 -3.80
CA LYS A 155 18.45 -3.34 -4.07
C LYS A 155 18.85 -3.87 -5.44
N ARG A 156 18.77 -3.03 -6.49
CA ARG A 156 19.13 -3.42 -7.86
C ARG A 156 20.62 -3.77 -7.99
N GLU A 157 21.48 -2.99 -7.35
CA GLU A 157 22.93 -3.16 -7.41
C GLU A 157 23.47 -4.19 -6.41
N GLY A 158 22.65 -4.68 -5.48
CA GLY A 158 23.06 -5.66 -4.46
C GLY A 158 24.06 -5.11 -3.44
N LEU A 159 24.04 -3.80 -3.19
CA LEU A 159 25.01 -3.09 -2.37
C LEU A 159 24.65 -3.18 -0.87
N LYS A 160 25.61 -3.57 -0.03
CA LYS A 160 25.40 -3.79 1.42
C LYS A 160 26.22 -2.90 2.34
N GLU A 161 27.29 -2.26 1.83
CA GLU A 161 28.24 -1.44 2.60
C GLU A 161 28.50 -0.11 1.87
N THR A 162 27.43 0.53 1.41
CA THR A 162 27.48 1.75 0.59
C THR A 162 26.83 2.89 1.35
N LYS A 163 27.54 4.00 1.48
CA LYS A 163 27.02 5.18 2.15
C LYS A 163 26.36 6.08 1.12
N VAL A 164 25.07 6.31 1.31
CA VAL A 164 24.28 7.13 0.40
C VAL A 164 23.54 8.22 1.18
N VAL A 165 23.24 9.32 0.50
CA VAL A 165 22.37 10.38 1.01
C VAL A 165 21.14 10.46 0.12
N ALA A 166 19.95 10.49 0.72
CA ALA A 166 18.70 10.80 0.03
C ALA A 166 18.15 12.13 0.54
N VAL A 167 17.93 13.09 -0.35
CA VAL A 167 17.42 14.41 0.04
C VAL A 167 15.91 14.34 0.23
N THR A 168 15.44 14.55 1.47
CA THR A 168 14.02 14.64 1.80
C THR A 168 13.50 16.06 1.58
N SER A 169 12.94 16.33 0.40
CA SER A 169 12.77 17.71 -0.12
C SER A 169 11.60 18.51 0.44
N GLY A 170 10.65 17.89 1.16
CA GLY A 170 9.47 18.59 1.65
C GLY A 170 8.48 17.74 2.44
N ALA A 171 7.54 18.41 3.08
CA ALA A 171 6.62 17.85 4.07
C ALA A 171 5.21 18.48 4.04
N ASN A 172 4.85 19.20 2.97
CA ASN A 172 3.57 19.90 2.89
C ASN A 172 2.45 18.98 2.38
N ILE A 173 1.96 18.11 3.26
CA ILE A 173 0.90 17.14 2.93
C ILE A 173 -0.39 17.43 3.70
N ASN A 174 -1.53 17.33 3.02
CA ASN A 174 -2.84 17.31 3.69
C ASN A 174 -3.03 15.97 4.41
N PHE A 175 -3.52 16.00 5.65
CA PHE A 175 -3.81 14.81 6.45
C PHE A 175 -4.68 13.78 5.72
N ASP A 176 -5.67 14.22 4.92
CA ASP A 176 -6.51 13.30 4.13
C ASP A 176 -5.72 12.47 3.11
N ARG A 177 -4.60 13.01 2.58
CA ARG A 177 -3.71 12.27 1.68
C ARG A 177 -2.96 11.15 2.39
N LEU A 178 -2.80 11.21 3.72
CA LEU A 178 -2.14 10.14 4.48
C LEU A 178 -2.92 8.82 4.39
N ARG A 179 -4.25 8.86 4.18
CA ARG A 179 -5.04 7.65 3.95
C ARG A 179 -4.55 6.91 2.69
N VAL A 180 -4.44 7.62 1.57
CA VAL A 180 -3.98 7.05 0.30
C VAL A 180 -2.53 6.58 0.41
N VAL A 181 -1.67 7.36 1.08
CA VAL A 181 -0.28 6.97 1.36
C VAL A 181 -0.22 5.70 2.18
N SER A 182 -1.03 5.57 3.24
CA SER A 182 -1.05 4.36 4.07
C SER A 182 -1.45 3.14 3.26
N GLU A 183 -2.51 3.24 2.44
CA GLU A 183 -2.97 2.14 1.59
C GLU A 183 -1.92 1.72 0.56
N LEU A 184 -1.26 2.68 -0.11
CA LEU A 184 -0.21 2.40 -1.09
C LEU A 184 1.10 1.93 -0.45
N ALA A 185 1.41 2.36 0.78
CA ALA A 185 2.62 1.99 1.48
C ALA A 185 2.65 0.50 1.83
N ASP A 186 1.52 -0.07 2.24
CA ASP A 186 1.43 -1.50 2.57
C ASP A 186 1.68 -2.39 1.35
N ILE A 187 1.21 -1.95 0.18
CA ILE A 187 1.45 -2.61 -1.12
C ILE A 187 2.92 -2.43 -1.54
N GLY A 188 3.43 -1.20 -1.51
CA GLY A 188 4.80 -0.89 -1.94
C GLY A 188 5.88 -1.53 -1.06
N ALA A 189 5.60 -1.65 0.25
CA ALA A 189 6.45 -2.37 1.18
C ALA A 189 6.37 -3.89 1.02
N LYS A 190 5.43 -4.40 0.19
CA LYS A 190 5.08 -5.82 0.07
C LYS A 190 4.80 -6.44 1.43
N THR A 191 4.15 -5.69 2.31
CA THR A 191 3.76 -6.17 3.65
C THR A 191 2.34 -6.69 3.67
N GLU A 192 1.57 -6.46 2.62
CA GLU A 192 0.22 -6.98 2.40
C GLU A 192 0.11 -7.47 0.95
N ILE A 193 -0.54 -8.62 0.77
CA ILE A 193 -0.91 -9.14 -0.56
C ILE A 193 -2.41 -9.31 -0.65
N MET A 194 -2.99 -9.00 -1.81
CA MET A 194 -4.42 -9.15 -2.07
C MET A 194 -4.65 -10.34 -2.99
N LEU A 195 -5.52 -11.26 -2.58
CA LEU A 195 -5.81 -12.50 -3.27
C LEU A 195 -7.32 -12.66 -3.46
N ALA A 196 -7.70 -13.35 -4.54
CA ALA A 196 -9.06 -13.79 -4.77
C ALA A 196 -9.08 -15.31 -4.92
N SER A 197 -9.87 -15.99 -4.08
CA SER A 197 -9.97 -17.45 -4.06
C SER A 197 -11.41 -17.90 -4.30
N THR A 198 -11.54 -18.96 -5.09
CA THR A 198 -12.81 -19.68 -5.23
C THR A 198 -12.81 -20.85 -4.25
N ILE A 199 -13.86 -21.01 -3.44
CA ILE A 199 -14.03 -22.18 -2.57
C ILE A 199 -15.36 -22.89 -2.88
N PRO A 200 -15.50 -24.19 -2.59
CA PRO A 200 -16.80 -24.85 -2.66
C PRO A 200 -17.82 -24.18 -1.72
N GLU A 201 -19.05 -23.97 -2.17
CA GLU A 201 -20.12 -23.43 -1.32
C GLU A 201 -20.80 -24.58 -0.54
N GLN A 202 -20.05 -25.16 0.40
CA GLN A 202 -20.48 -26.29 1.23
C GLN A 202 -20.11 -26.06 2.71
N PRO A 203 -20.88 -26.61 3.68
CA PRO A 203 -20.56 -26.50 5.10
C PRO A 203 -19.12 -26.90 5.40
N GLY A 204 -18.41 -26.05 6.15
CA GLY A 204 -17.01 -26.25 6.53
C GLY A 204 -15.96 -25.77 5.52
N SER A 205 -16.34 -25.44 4.28
CA SER A 205 -15.38 -24.96 3.26
C SER A 205 -14.72 -23.64 3.66
N PHE A 206 -15.48 -22.75 4.31
CA PHE A 206 -14.98 -21.49 4.84
C PHE A 206 -13.93 -21.70 5.93
N GLN A 207 -14.20 -22.58 6.89
CA GLN A 207 -13.26 -22.93 7.96
C GLN A 207 -11.99 -23.56 7.38
N LYS A 208 -12.12 -24.53 6.47
CA LYS A 208 -10.99 -25.15 5.77
C LYS A 208 -10.12 -24.13 5.04
N PHE A 209 -10.74 -23.15 4.37
CA PHE A 209 -10.02 -22.07 3.70
C PHE A 209 -9.18 -21.24 4.68
N VAL A 210 -9.78 -20.82 5.81
CA VAL A 210 -9.06 -20.05 6.84
C VAL A 210 -7.92 -20.86 7.44
N GLU A 211 -8.10 -22.17 7.64
CA GLU A 211 -7.05 -23.07 8.13
C GLU A 211 -5.86 -23.14 7.16
N VAL A 212 -6.12 -23.32 5.86
CA VAL A 212 -5.05 -23.38 4.84
C VAL A 212 -4.29 -22.05 4.77
N VAL A 213 -4.98 -20.91 4.81
CA VAL A 213 -4.31 -19.59 4.76
C VAL A 213 -3.55 -19.27 6.06
N SER A 214 -4.07 -19.70 7.22
CA SER A 214 -3.51 -19.37 8.53
C SER A 214 -2.54 -20.43 9.08
N GLU A 215 -2.07 -21.37 8.26
CA GLU A 215 -1.26 -22.49 8.73
C GLU A 215 0.05 -21.99 9.40
N SER A 216 0.28 -22.48 10.61
CA SER A 216 1.20 -21.94 11.65
C SER A 216 2.68 -21.70 11.27
N HIS A 217 3.11 -22.09 10.08
CA HIS A 217 4.48 -21.91 9.59
C HIS A 217 4.65 -20.62 8.79
N MET A 218 3.54 -19.99 8.38
CA MET A 218 3.53 -18.72 7.68
C MET A 218 3.14 -17.64 8.67
N SER A 219 3.94 -16.58 8.81
CA SER A 219 3.59 -15.39 9.59
C SER A 219 2.52 -14.54 8.87
N THR A 220 1.44 -15.19 8.41
CA THR A 220 0.35 -14.59 7.66
C THR A 220 -0.88 -14.43 8.52
N GLU A 221 -1.34 -13.19 8.64
CA GLU A 221 -2.60 -12.87 9.29
C GLU A 221 -3.52 -12.21 8.27
N PHE A 222 -4.81 -12.54 8.29
CA PHE A 222 -5.79 -11.78 7.50
C PHE A 222 -5.79 -10.31 7.92
N THR A 223 -5.63 -9.42 6.96
CA THR A 223 -5.78 -7.97 7.12
C THR A 223 -7.08 -7.48 6.53
N GLU A 224 -7.62 -8.20 5.54
CA GLU A 224 -8.93 -7.96 4.95
C GLU A 224 -9.55 -9.30 4.55
N PHE A 225 -10.87 -9.47 4.74
CA PHE A 225 -11.58 -10.68 4.33
C PHE A 225 -13.01 -10.29 3.96
N LYS A 226 -13.40 -10.58 2.70
CA LYS A 226 -14.73 -10.30 2.17
C LYS A 226 -15.34 -11.50 1.51
N TYR A 227 -16.54 -11.85 1.97
CA TYR A 227 -17.36 -12.93 1.43
C TYR A 227 -18.83 -12.54 1.51
N ARG A 228 -19.58 -12.91 0.47
CA ARG A 228 -21.04 -12.88 0.43
C ARG A 228 -21.51 -14.16 -0.24
N TYR A 229 -22.51 -14.79 0.36
CA TYR A 229 -23.12 -15.99 -0.14
C TYR A 229 -23.56 -15.87 -1.60
N CYS A 230 -23.28 -16.91 -2.37
CA CYS A 230 -23.71 -17.06 -3.75
C CYS A 230 -24.31 -18.45 -3.95
N ALA A 231 -25.54 -18.55 -4.46
CA ALA A 231 -26.23 -19.84 -4.65
C ALA A 231 -25.62 -20.72 -5.76
N THR A 232 -24.45 -20.35 -6.29
CA THR A 232 -23.66 -21.20 -7.17
C THR A 232 -22.96 -22.28 -6.35
N SER A 233 -22.47 -23.34 -7.00
CA SER A 233 -21.68 -24.40 -6.34
C SER A 233 -20.33 -23.93 -5.77
N ALA A 234 -19.96 -22.67 -6.01
CA ALA A 234 -18.70 -22.09 -5.61
C ALA A 234 -18.92 -20.66 -5.09
N ALA A 235 -18.20 -20.33 -4.02
CA ALA A 235 -18.09 -19.01 -3.42
C ALA A 235 -16.83 -18.30 -3.92
N GLN A 236 -16.87 -16.97 -3.96
CA GLN A 236 -15.71 -16.13 -4.24
C GLN A 236 -15.35 -15.34 -2.99
N ILE A 237 -14.08 -15.39 -2.61
CA ILE A 237 -13.53 -14.68 -1.45
C ILE A 237 -12.47 -13.72 -1.94
N LEU A 238 -12.61 -12.44 -1.58
CA LEU A 238 -11.56 -11.44 -1.74
C LEU A 238 -10.94 -11.16 -0.37
N TYR A 239 -9.64 -11.31 -0.24
CA TYR A 239 -8.96 -11.20 1.04
C TYR A 239 -7.55 -10.64 0.87
N SER A 240 -7.03 -10.08 1.96
CA SER A 240 -5.65 -9.66 2.07
C SER A 240 -5.00 -10.31 3.27
N VAL A 241 -3.72 -10.65 3.15
CA VAL A 241 -2.92 -11.15 4.26
C VAL A 241 -1.66 -10.33 4.44
N SER A 242 -1.26 -10.13 5.70
CA SER A 242 0.04 -9.58 6.04
C SER A 242 1.13 -10.58 5.69
N VAL A 243 2.23 -10.11 5.14
CA VAL A 243 3.37 -10.97 4.76
C VAL A 243 4.69 -10.35 5.21
N ASN A 244 5.70 -11.19 5.40
CA ASN A 244 7.07 -10.77 5.65
C ASN A 244 7.90 -10.88 4.35
N ASN A 245 9.14 -10.39 4.36
CA ASN A 245 10.01 -10.39 3.18
C ASN A 245 10.41 -11.78 2.66
N GLU A 246 10.26 -12.83 3.48
CA GLU A 246 10.59 -14.21 3.13
C GLU A 246 9.38 -14.97 2.57
N PHE A 247 8.20 -14.34 2.58
CA PHE A 247 6.96 -14.96 2.13
C PHE A 247 6.95 -15.14 0.61
N ASN A 248 6.76 -16.39 0.17
CA ASN A 248 6.54 -16.71 -1.22
C ASN A 248 5.04 -16.87 -1.50
N ILE A 249 4.50 -15.94 -2.30
CA ILE A 249 3.09 -15.95 -2.72
C ILE A 249 2.75 -17.23 -3.48
N GLN A 250 3.68 -17.75 -4.28
CA GLN A 250 3.43 -18.95 -5.08
C GLN A 250 3.21 -20.17 -4.21
N ASP A 251 3.92 -20.32 -3.10
CA ASP A 251 3.75 -21.45 -2.19
C ASP A 251 2.32 -21.46 -1.59
N LEU A 252 1.77 -20.30 -1.25
CA LEU A 252 0.39 -20.19 -0.78
C LEU A 252 -0.62 -20.50 -1.89
N VAL A 253 -0.41 -19.98 -3.10
CA VAL A 253 -1.29 -20.22 -4.25
C VAL A 253 -1.29 -21.69 -4.63
N GLU A 254 -0.14 -22.35 -4.67
CA GLU A 254 -0.01 -23.78 -4.96
C GLU A 254 -0.75 -24.63 -3.93
N ARG A 255 -0.59 -24.35 -2.62
CA ARG A 255 -1.31 -25.05 -1.55
C ARG A 255 -2.83 -24.89 -1.65
N LEU A 256 -3.30 -23.68 -1.95
CA LEU A 256 -4.73 -23.44 -2.15
C LEU A 256 -5.25 -24.21 -3.37
N ASN A 257 -4.49 -24.22 -4.47
CA ASN A 257 -4.82 -25.01 -5.66
C ASN A 257 -4.87 -26.52 -5.36
N GLU A 258 -3.94 -27.06 -4.56
CA GLU A 258 -3.94 -28.47 -4.11
C GLU A 258 -5.18 -28.84 -3.30
N GLN A 259 -5.81 -27.87 -2.64
CA GLN A 259 -7.04 -28.04 -1.88
C GLN A 259 -8.31 -27.73 -2.70
N GLU A 260 -8.19 -27.65 -4.04
CA GLU A 260 -9.26 -27.31 -4.97
C GLU A 260 -9.84 -25.90 -4.76
N MET A 261 -9.01 -24.97 -4.25
CA MET A 261 -9.37 -23.57 -4.03
C MET A 261 -8.57 -22.68 -4.98
N PRO A 262 -8.96 -22.53 -6.26
CA PRO A 262 -8.17 -21.78 -7.21
C PRO A 262 -8.05 -20.30 -6.80
N THR A 263 -6.80 -19.81 -6.79
CA THR A 263 -6.43 -18.48 -6.27
C THR A 263 -5.75 -17.61 -7.31
N THR A 264 -6.11 -16.33 -7.35
CA THR A 264 -5.50 -15.30 -8.21
C THR A 264 -4.84 -14.23 -7.36
N ASP A 265 -3.57 -13.91 -7.65
CA ASP A 265 -2.89 -12.74 -7.08
C ASP A 265 -3.41 -11.45 -7.73
N CYS A 266 -4.03 -10.61 -6.89
CA CYS A 266 -4.63 -9.34 -7.29
C CYS A 266 -3.73 -8.14 -6.96
N SER A 267 -2.56 -8.35 -6.33
CA SER A 267 -1.71 -7.28 -5.80
C SER A 267 -1.18 -6.33 -6.89
N GLY A 268 -1.05 -6.82 -8.13
CA GLY A 268 -0.66 -6.03 -9.30
C GLY A 268 -1.83 -5.45 -10.12
N LEU A 269 -3.08 -5.61 -9.66
CA LEU A 269 -4.28 -5.17 -10.37
C LEU A 269 -4.83 -3.90 -9.73
N ASP A 270 -4.47 -2.73 -10.28
CA ASP A 270 -4.87 -1.42 -9.74
C ASP A 270 -6.37 -1.30 -9.45
N ALA A 271 -7.23 -1.75 -10.37
CA ALA A 271 -8.67 -1.69 -10.17
C ALA A 271 -9.15 -2.59 -9.02
N ALA A 272 -8.48 -3.72 -8.77
CA ALA A 272 -8.83 -4.59 -7.64
C ALA A 272 -8.47 -3.92 -6.31
N VAL A 273 -7.25 -3.38 -6.25
CA VAL A 273 -6.67 -2.73 -5.08
C VAL A 273 -7.34 -1.40 -4.76
N VAL A 274 -7.74 -0.61 -5.76
CA VAL A 274 -8.31 0.72 -5.53
C VAL A 274 -9.84 0.69 -5.46
N HIS A 275 -10.50 -0.23 -6.18
CA HIS A 275 -11.95 -0.25 -6.29
C HIS A 275 -12.58 -1.54 -5.78
N LEU A 276 -12.20 -2.71 -6.30
CA LEU A 276 -12.92 -3.96 -5.97
C LEU A 276 -12.89 -4.27 -4.48
N ARG A 277 -11.79 -3.95 -3.78
CA ARG A 277 -11.72 -4.08 -2.33
C ARG A 277 -12.87 -3.36 -1.61
N HIS A 278 -13.39 -2.25 -2.14
CA HIS A 278 -14.52 -1.52 -1.53
C HIS A 278 -15.88 -1.93 -2.08
N MET A 279 -15.94 -2.83 -3.07
CA MET A 279 -17.17 -3.22 -3.76
C MET A 279 -17.64 -4.64 -3.45
N VAL A 280 -16.74 -5.52 -2.99
CA VAL A 280 -17.11 -6.89 -2.61
C VAL A 280 -17.99 -6.86 -1.35
N GLY A 281 -19.10 -7.60 -1.41
CA GLY A 281 -20.20 -7.52 -0.44
C GLY A 281 -21.51 -7.68 -1.21
N GLY A 282 -22.14 -6.57 -1.60
CA GLY A 282 -23.30 -6.56 -2.51
C GLY A 282 -24.47 -7.45 -2.08
N ARG A 283 -25.47 -7.57 -2.96
CA ARG A 283 -26.62 -8.45 -2.72
C ARG A 283 -26.25 -9.92 -2.90
N PRO A 284 -26.82 -10.83 -2.09
CA PRO A 284 -26.59 -12.24 -2.25
C PRO A 284 -27.12 -12.67 -3.61
N ARG A 285 -26.34 -13.49 -4.32
CA ARG A 285 -26.79 -14.06 -5.60
C ARG A 285 -27.58 -15.33 -5.32
N SER A 286 -28.79 -15.19 -4.77
CA SER A 286 -29.69 -16.34 -4.57
C SER A 286 -30.70 -16.46 -5.71
N PHE A 287 -31.15 -17.68 -6.01
CA PHE A 287 -32.15 -17.94 -7.05
C PHE A 287 -33.50 -17.24 -6.77
N THR A 288 -33.80 -16.94 -5.51
CA THR A 288 -35.05 -16.33 -5.04
C THR A 288 -34.90 -14.86 -4.68
N GLY A 289 -33.68 -14.31 -4.71
CA GLY A 289 -33.38 -12.95 -4.26
C GLY A 289 -33.45 -12.72 -2.74
N ALA A 290 -33.83 -13.74 -1.96
CA ALA A 290 -33.86 -13.69 -0.50
C ALA A 290 -32.97 -14.79 0.09
N LEU A 291 -32.38 -14.51 1.25
CA LEU A 291 -31.76 -15.50 2.12
C LEU A 291 -32.66 -15.70 3.34
N PRO A 292 -33.40 -16.82 3.44
CA PRO A 292 -34.23 -17.08 4.60
C PRO A 292 -33.37 -17.18 5.86
N ASP A 293 -33.91 -16.69 6.97
CA ASP A 293 -33.31 -16.74 8.31
C ASP A 293 -31.93 -16.07 8.46
N GLU A 294 -31.52 -15.28 7.47
CA GLU A 294 -30.32 -14.45 7.58
C GLU A 294 -30.53 -13.35 8.63
N LYS A 295 -29.64 -13.36 9.62
CA LYS A 295 -29.46 -12.30 10.60
C LYS A 295 -28.06 -11.70 10.43
N VAL A 296 -27.98 -10.38 10.54
CA VAL A 296 -26.73 -9.63 10.41
C VAL A 296 -26.31 -9.17 11.80
N PHE A 297 -25.03 -9.37 12.10
CA PHE A 297 -24.41 -9.07 13.37
C PHE A 297 -23.20 -8.17 13.17
N THR A 298 -23.02 -7.26 14.11
CA THR A 298 -21.74 -6.60 14.34
C THR A 298 -20.97 -7.45 15.33
N VAL A 299 -19.74 -7.86 15.01
CA VAL A 299 -18.87 -8.58 15.95
C VAL A 299 -17.57 -7.84 16.17
N VAL A 300 -17.23 -7.58 17.44
CA VAL A 300 -15.94 -7.02 17.81
C VAL A 300 -14.97 -8.13 18.19
N PHE A 301 -13.87 -8.24 17.46
CA PHE A 301 -12.82 -9.23 17.65
C PHE A 301 -11.72 -8.72 18.59
N PRO A 302 -11.22 -9.54 19.53
CA PRO A 302 -9.92 -9.30 20.14
C PRO A 302 -8.81 -9.59 19.12
N GLU A 303 -7.96 -8.61 18.81
CA GLU A 303 -6.83 -8.78 17.89
C GLU A 303 -5.70 -9.59 18.54
N ARG A 304 -5.83 -10.92 18.55
CA ARG A 304 -4.80 -11.89 18.94
C ARG A 304 -4.72 -13.03 17.90
N PRO A 305 -3.54 -13.67 17.72
CA PRO A 305 -3.40 -14.78 16.78
C PRO A 305 -4.43 -15.89 17.06
N GLY A 306 -5.04 -16.41 16.00
CA GLY A 306 -6.03 -17.50 16.08
C GLY A 306 -7.45 -17.10 16.46
N SER A 307 -7.73 -15.83 16.80
CA SER A 307 -9.10 -15.38 17.14
C SER A 307 -10.15 -15.72 16.08
N LEU A 308 -9.79 -15.57 14.79
CA LEU A 308 -10.70 -15.88 13.69
C LEU A 308 -11.03 -17.38 13.63
N LEU A 309 -10.02 -18.25 13.74
CA LEU A 309 -10.22 -19.70 13.73
C LEU A 309 -11.04 -20.15 14.93
N TYR A 310 -10.74 -19.64 16.13
CA TYR A 310 -11.53 -19.92 17.33
C TYR A 310 -13.00 -19.53 17.14
N PHE A 311 -13.26 -18.33 16.62
CA PHE A 311 -14.62 -17.87 16.36
C PHE A 311 -15.37 -18.81 15.40
N LEU A 312 -14.73 -19.23 14.31
CA LEU A 312 -15.34 -20.14 13.34
C LEU A 312 -15.58 -21.55 13.91
N ASP A 313 -14.73 -22.00 14.84
CA ASP A 313 -14.89 -23.30 15.50
C ASP A 313 -16.07 -23.29 16.48
N VAL A 314 -16.27 -22.20 17.24
CA VAL A 314 -17.43 -22.06 18.14
C VAL A 314 -18.74 -22.03 17.35
N PHE A 315 -18.80 -21.28 16.24
CA PHE A 315 -20.00 -21.19 15.39
C PHE A 315 -20.11 -22.32 14.34
N LYS A 316 -19.40 -23.43 14.55
CA LYS A 316 -19.48 -24.59 13.65
C LYS A 316 -20.91 -25.13 13.58
N GLY A 317 -21.39 -25.34 12.35
CA GLY A 317 -22.76 -25.79 12.08
C GLY A 317 -23.77 -24.66 11.84
N ILE A 318 -23.39 -23.39 12.06
CA ILE A 318 -24.13 -22.22 11.60
C ILE A 318 -23.65 -21.84 10.20
N ASN A 319 -24.58 -21.58 9.28
CA ASN A 319 -24.21 -21.19 7.93
C ASN A 319 -23.87 -19.70 7.87
N ILE A 320 -22.62 -19.38 7.54
CA ILE A 320 -22.16 -18.00 7.34
C ILE A 320 -22.56 -17.55 5.93
N THR A 321 -23.27 -16.43 5.82
CA THR A 321 -23.74 -15.87 4.54
C THR A 321 -23.08 -14.56 4.14
N MET A 322 -22.35 -13.94 5.06
CA MET A 322 -21.57 -12.73 4.81
C MET A 322 -20.44 -12.64 5.82
N PHE A 323 -19.27 -12.25 5.35
CA PHE A 323 -18.13 -11.97 6.20
C PHE A 323 -17.44 -10.72 5.66
N HIS A 324 -17.45 -9.62 6.43
CA HIS A 324 -16.79 -8.38 6.04
C HIS A 324 -15.88 -7.91 7.18
N TYR A 325 -14.60 -8.18 7.03
CA TYR A 325 -13.55 -7.93 8.01
C TYR A 325 -12.43 -7.08 7.39
N ARG A 326 -11.96 -6.07 8.14
CA ARG A 326 -10.74 -5.33 7.84
C ARG A 326 -10.05 -4.97 9.14
N LYS A 327 -8.82 -5.43 9.30
CA LYS A 327 -7.97 -5.14 10.45
C LYS A 327 -7.78 -3.63 10.57
N SER A 328 -8.07 -3.08 11.74
CA SER A 328 -8.03 -1.64 11.99
C SER A 328 -6.72 -1.17 12.62
N GLY A 329 -5.84 -2.10 13.01
CA GLY A 329 -4.59 -1.79 13.74
C GLY A 329 -4.82 -1.36 15.19
N ASN A 330 -6.06 -1.41 15.67
CA ASN A 330 -6.44 -1.19 17.06
C ASN A 330 -6.52 -2.52 17.82
N THR A 331 -6.59 -2.47 19.14
CA THR A 331 -6.74 -3.67 19.98
C THR A 331 -8.03 -4.45 19.74
N LYS A 332 -9.01 -3.82 19.09
CA LYS A 332 -10.30 -4.39 18.71
C LYS A 332 -10.65 -3.99 17.28
N THR A 333 -11.16 -4.95 16.53
CA THR A 333 -11.65 -4.72 15.16
C THR A 333 -13.08 -5.19 15.04
N GLU A 334 -13.91 -4.35 14.42
CA GLU A 334 -15.30 -4.64 14.12
C GLU A 334 -15.42 -5.36 12.78
N LEU A 335 -16.24 -6.41 12.72
CA LEU A 335 -16.66 -7.06 11.49
C LEU A 335 -18.19 -7.00 11.37
N LEU A 336 -18.66 -7.03 10.13
CA LEU A 336 -20.05 -7.31 9.81
C LEU A 336 -20.20 -8.78 9.35
N LEU A 337 -21.04 -9.54 10.04
CA LEU A 337 -21.22 -10.99 9.85
C LEU A 337 -22.69 -11.29 9.55
N GLY A 338 -22.94 -12.06 8.50
CA GLY A 338 -24.25 -12.62 8.18
C GLY A 338 -24.25 -14.10 8.52
N MET A 339 -25.28 -14.55 9.25
CA MET A 339 -25.47 -15.96 9.57
C MET A 339 -26.93 -16.35 9.37
N GLN A 340 -27.19 -17.55 8.86
CA GLN A 340 -28.52 -18.13 8.89
C GLN A 340 -28.74 -18.83 10.22
N VAL A 341 -29.66 -18.26 11.01
CA VAL A 341 -30.00 -18.77 12.34
C VAL A 341 -31.49 -19.06 12.36
N ALA A 342 -31.83 -20.31 12.00
CA ALA A 342 -33.20 -20.81 12.04
C ALA A 342 -33.76 -20.76 13.47
N GLU A 343 -35.10 -20.74 13.60
CA GLU A 343 -35.76 -20.62 14.90
C GLU A 343 -35.40 -21.79 15.83
N GLU A 344 -35.23 -22.99 15.28
CA GLU A 344 -34.85 -24.19 16.03
C GLU A 344 -33.40 -24.19 16.52
N GLN A 345 -32.53 -23.37 15.92
CA GLN A 345 -31.11 -23.27 16.28
C GLN A 345 -30.84 -22.15 17.29
N ARG A 346 -31.85 -21.36 17.66
CA ARG A 346 -31.68 -20.13 18.43
C ARG A 346 -31.07 -20.35 19.81
N GLU A 347 -31.53 -21.36 20.57
CA GLU A 347 -30.98 -21.65 21.89
C GLU A 347 -29.49 -22.07 21.82
N ALA A 348 -29.13 -22.88 20.82
CA ALA A 348 -27.75 -23.29 20.61
C ALA A 348 -26.87 -22.11 20.18
N PHE A 349 -27.40 -21.23 19.32
CA PHE A 349 -26.73 -20.02 18.88
C PHE A 349 -26.47 -19.04 20.04
N ASP A 350 -27.46 -18.83 20.91
CA ASP A 350 -27.32 -17.93 22.06
C ASP A 350 -26.23 -18.45 23.03
N ALA A 351 -26.15 -19.77 23.23
CA ALA A 351 -25.06 -20.38 24.01
C ALA A 351 -23.67 -20.20 23.36
N GLN A 352 -23.57 -20.32 22.03
CA GLN A 352 -22.32 -20.04 21.29
C GLN A 352 -21.90 -18.57 21.41
N VAL A 353 -22.88 -17.64 21.39
CA VAL A 353 -22.64 -16.21 21.61
C VAL A 353 -22.10 -15.95 23.02
N GLU A 354 -22.67 -16.58 24.04
CA GLU A 354 -22.16 -16.47 25.42
C GLU A 354 -20.71 -16.98 25.51
N GLU A 355 -20.40 -18.13 24.90
CA GLU A 355 -19.04 -18.71 24.91
C GLU A 355 -17.99 -17.77 24.30
N VAL A 356 -18.27 -17.19 23.12
CA VAL A 356 -17.32 -16.23 22.51
C VAL A 356 -17.26 -14.93 23.32
N THR A 357 -18.35 -14.53 23.98
CA THR A 357 -18.37 -13.33 24.82
C THR A 357 -17.43 -13.46 26.02
N GLU A 358 -17.42 -14.64 26.67
CA GLU A 358 -16.46 -14.95 27.75
C GLU A 358 -15.00 -14.90 27.26
N ASN A 359 -14.78 -15.14 25.97
CA ASN A 359 -13.47 -15.09 25.33
C ASN A 359 -13.12 -13.71 24.72
N GLY A 360 -13.88 -12.67 25.05
CA GLY A 360 -13.58 -11.27 24.72
C GLY A 360 -14.11 -10.80 23.37
N PHE A 361 -14.96 -11.60 22.72
CA PHE A 361 -15.73 -11.16 21.57
C PHE A 361 -16.99 -10.41 22.03
N ASP A 362 -17.58 -9.61 21.15
CA ASP A 362 -18.86 -8.95 21.40
C ASP A 362 -19.72 -9.10 20.15
N VAL A 363 -20.75 -9.94 20.21
CA VAL A 363 -21.64 -10.25 19.08
C VAL A 363 -22.97 -9.58 19.33
N GLN A 364 -23.32 -8.61 18.49
CA GLN A 364 -24.57 -7.87 18.61
C GLN A 364 -25.36 -7.94 17.31
N LEU A 365 -26.67 -8.15 17.41
CA LEU A 365 -27.55 -8.01 16.26
C LEU A 365 -27.47 -6.57 15.74
N LEU A 366 -27.43 -6.42 14.42
CA LEU A 366 -27.40 -5.10 13.79
C LEU A 366 -28.61 -4.27 14.23
N ASP A 367 -28.38 -3.04 14.69
CA ASP A 367 -29.45 -2.17 15.15
C ASP A 367 -30.45 -1.84 14.03
N GLU A 368 -31.69 -1.53 14.38
CA GLU A 368 -32.78 -1.35 13.41
C GLU A 368 -32.47 -0.31 12.32
N LYS A 369 -31.86 0.83 12.69
CA LYS A 369 -31.56 1.90 11.72
C LYS A 369 -30.46 1.48 10.76
N THR A 370 -29.41 0.83 11.26
CA THR A 370 -28.34 0.32 10.41
C THR A 370 -28.85 -0.83 9.54
N GLN A 371 -29.74 -1.68 10.07
CA GLN A 371 -30.38 -2.76 9.32
C GLN A 371 -31.26 -2.22 8.18
N GLU A 372 -32.00 -1.13 8.39
CA GLU A 372 -32.76 -0.47 7.32
C GLU A 372 -31.85 -0.01 6.17
N VAL A 373 -30.72 0.63 6.48
CA VAL A 373 -29.73 1.06 5.48
C VAL A 373 -29.07 -0.14 4.79
N PHE A 374 -28.69 -1.17 5.56
CA PHE A 374 -28.14 -2.41 5.04
C PHE A 374 -29.08 -3.04 4.00
N ASN A 375 -30.38 -3.06 4.31
CA ASN A 375 -31.39 -3.64 3.42
C ASN A 375 -31.52 -2.90 2.07
N MET A 376 -31.19 -1.61 2.01
CA MET A 376 -31.25 -0.85 0.75
C MET A 376 -30.22 -1.37 -0.27
N PHE A 377 -29.03 -1.76 0.18
CA PHE A 377 -27.88 -2.03 -0.69
C PHE A 377 -27.41 -3.49 -0.69
N ILE A 378 -27.56 -4.22 0.42
CA ILE A 378 -26.88 -5.50 0.66
C ILE A 378 -27.85 -6.68 0.85
N LYS A 379 -29.09 -6.44 1.31
CA LYS A 379 -30.10 -7.51 1.45
C LYS A 379 -30.79 -7.83 0.13
#